data_AF-A0A951NKZ6-F1
#
_entry.id   AF-A0A951NKZ6-F1
#
_cell.length_a   1.000
_cell.length_b   1.000
_cell.length_c   1.000
_cell.angle_alpha   90.00
_cell.angle_beta   90.00
_cell.angle_gamma   90.00
#
_symmetry.space_group_name_H-M   'P 1'
#
loop_
_entity.id
_entity.type
_entity.pdbx_description
1 polymer ?
#
loop_
_entity_poly.entity_id
_entity_poly.type
_entity_poly.pdbx_seq_one_letter_code
_entity_poly.pdbx_strand_id
1 'polypeptide(L)'
;MTRTRTGDYKLLVVQPLDLDLAPEGDELIAADQVDAGVGDRVLVVKEGNAARQIMGRDRVPLQAVVVGVVDRVDRLEARDA
;
A
#
# COMPACT_ATOMS: atom_id res chain seq x y z
N MET A 1 11.67 5.16 8.89
CA MET A 1 11.35 4.69 7.53
C MET A 1 12.37 5.27 6.54
N THR A 2 13.15 4.41 5.88
CA THR A 2 14.27 4.81 5.00
C THR A 2 13.85 4.72 3.53
N ARG A 3 14.16 5.77 2.74
CA ARG A 3 13.84 5.83 1.31
C ARG A 3 14.89 5.03 0.53
N THR A 4 14.50 3.92 -0.08
CA THR A 4 15.42 3.06 -0.85
C THR A 4 14.90 2.93 -2.29
N ARG A 5 15.81 2.98 -3.28
CA ARG A 5 15.49 2.78 -4.70
C ARG A 5 16.07 1.46 -5.17
N THR A 6 15.27 0.65 -5.86
CA THR A 6 15.72 -0.55 -6.58
C THR A 6 15.24 -0.43 -8.02
N GLY A 7 16.13 -0.03 -8.94
CA GLY A 7 15.76 0.34 -10.30
C GLY A 7 14.90 1.61 -10.35
N ASP A 8 13.83 1.59 -11.16
CA ASP A 8 12.90 2.72 -11.36
C ASP A 8 11.84 2.85 -10.25
N TYR A 9 11.86 2.00 -9.23
CA TYR A 9 10.81 1.95 -8.22
C TYR A 9 11.21 2.66 -6.94
N LYS A 10 10.36 3.59 -6.49
CA LYS A 10 10.38 4.14 -5.14
C LYS A 10 9.78 3.10 -4.20
N LEU A 11 10.55 2.61 -3.24
CA LEU A 11 10.10 1.61 -2.28
C LEU A 11 9.81 2.26 -0.93
N LEU A 12 8.71 1.84 -0.33
CA LEU A 12 8.23 2.29 0.97
C LEU A 12 8.10 1.08 1.90
N VAL A 13 8.59 1.22 3.13
CA VAL A 13 8.21 0.31 4.22
C VAL A 13 6.82 0.74 4.68
N VAL A 14 5.86 -0.17 4.63
CA VAL A 14 4.47 0.10 5.03
C VAL A 14 4.09 -0.83 6.18
N GLN A 15 3.47 -0.24 7.20
CA GLN A 15 2.91 -0.96 8.35
C GLN A 15 1.40 -1.15 8.08
N PRO A 16 0.90 -2.40 7.99
CA PRO A 16 -0.53 -2.62 7.93
C PRO A 16 -1.21 -2.08 9.19
N LEU A 17 -2.43 -1.58 9.02
CA LEU A 17 -3.24 -1.02 10.09
C LEU A 17 -4.50 -1.86 10.24
N ASP A 18 -4.94 -2.07 11.47
CA ASP A 18 -6.26 -2.59 11.75
C ASP A 18 -7.35 -1.57 11.41
N LEU A 19 -8.59 -1.96 11.63
CA LEU A 19 -9.73 -1.09 11.35
C LEU A 19 -9.74 0.16 12.26
N ASP A 20 -9.08 0.14 13.42
CA ASP A 20 -8.97 1.27 14.37
C ASP A 20 -7.76 2.16 14.06
N LEU A 21 -7.10 1.90 12.93
CA LEU A 21 -5.91 2.58 12.45
C LEU A 21 -4.69 2.39 13.36
N ALA A 22 -4.69 1.33 14.17
CA ALA A 22 -3.53 0.92 14.95
C ALA A 22 -2.66 -0.06 14.14
N PRO A 23 -1.32 -0.04 14.31
CA PRO A 23 -0.42 -1.01 13.67
C PRO A 23 -0.82 -2.46 13.94
N GLU A 24 -0.96 -3.25 12.88
CA GLU A 24 -1.27 -4.69 12.95
C GLU A 24 -0.38 -5.49 12.00
N GLY A 25 0.20 -6.59 12.49
CA GLY A 25 1.01 -7.51 11.69
C GLY A 25 2.38 -6.96 11.28
N ASP A 26 3.03 -7.70 10.38
CA ASP A 26 4.41 -7.42 9.95
C ASP A 26 4.47 -6.31 8.90
N GLU A 27 5.48 -5.45 9.03
CA GLU A 27 5.84 -4.47 8.01
C GLU A 27 6.18 -5.17 6.69
N LEU A 28 5.83 -4.53 5.57
CA LEU A 28 6.20 -5.01 4.23
C LEU A 28 6.77 -3.89 3.36
N ILE A 29 7.47 -4.27 2.30
CA ILE A 29 7.96 -3.34 1.30
C ILE A 29 6.94 -3.28 0.16
N ALA A 30 6.49 -2.07 -0.17
CA ALA A 30 5.61 -1.81 -1.30
C ALA A 30 6.26 -0.82 -2.27
N ALA A 31 6.03 -1.02 -3.57
CA ALA A 31 6.41 -0.05 -4.58
C ALA A 31 5.37 1.08 -4.63
N ASP A 32 5.86 2.31 -4.71
CA ASP A 32 5.02 3.50 -4.77
C ASP A 32 4.73 3.88 -6.23
N GLN A 33 3.45 4.05 -6.56
CA GLN A 33 2.97 4.54 -7.85
C GLN A 33 2.17 5.83 -7.75
N VAL A 34 1.96 6.35 -6.54
CA VAL A 34 1.10 7.52 -6.28
C VAL A 34 1.84 8.65 -5.56
N ASP A 35 3.16 8.53 -5.45
CA ASP A 35 4.07 9.46 -4.77
C ASP A 35 3.76 9.66 -3.28
N ALA A 36 3.39 8.58 -2.58
CA ALA A 36 3.13 8.62 -1.14
C ALA A 36 4.38 9.02 -0.33
N GLY A 37 4.15 9.79 0.73
CA GLY A 37 5.14 10.26 1.69
C GLY A 37 5.21 9.41 2.95
N VAL A 38 6.21 9.70 3.79
CA VAL A 38 6.29 9.12 5.14
C VAL A 38 5.19 9.74 6.00
N GLY A 39 4.40 8.90 6.66
CA GLY A 39 3.28 9.32 7.51
C GLY A 39 1.93 9.32 6.79
N ASP A 40 1.91 9.16 5.46
CA ASP A 40 0.68 9.00 4.72
C ASP A 40 0.04 7.63 5.01
N ARG A 41 -1.29 7.62 5.11
CA ARG A 41 -2.07 6.39 5.10
C ARG A 41 -2.28 5.99 3.67
N VAL A 42 -2.05 4.73 3.35
CA VAL A 42 -2.03 4.26 1.97
C VAL A 42 -2.83 2.98 1.80
N LEU A 43 -3.40 2.80 0.60
CA LEU A 43 -3.99 1.53 0.19
C LEU A 43 -2.95 0.72 -0.57
N VAL A 44 -2.77 -0.53 -0.16
CA VAL A 44 -1.77 -1.45 -0.72
C VAL A 44 -2.48 -2.64 -1.34
N VAL A 45 -2.15 -2.93 -2.60
CA VAL A 45 -2.54 -4.18 -3.25
C VAL A 45 -1.41 -5.18 -3.08
N LYS A 46 -1.71 -6.37 -2.55
CA LYS A 46 -0.74 -7.45 -2.29
C LYS A 46 -0.94 -8.64 -3.23
N GLU A 47 -0.96 -8.38 -4.53
CA GLU A 47 -1.13 -9.39 -5.57
C GLU A 47 -0.24 -9.07 -6.79
N GLY A 48 0.61 -10.03 -7.19
CA GLY A 48 1.56 -9.81 -8.29
C GLY A 48 0.89 -9.62 -9.67
N ASN A 49 -0.29 -10.19 -9.89
CA ASN A 49 -1.01 -9.98 -11.14
C ASN A 49 -1.57 -8.55 -11.24
N ALA A 50 -2.22 -8.08 -10.19
CA ALA A 50 -2.66 -6.69 -10.09
C ALA A 50 -1.48 -5.73 -10.19
N ALA A 51 -0.35 -6.03 -9.54
CA ALA A 51 0.87 -5.24 -9.68
C ALA A 51 1.31 -5.10 -11.15
N ARG A 52 1.32 -6.17 -11.94
CA ARG A 52 1.63 -6.08 -13.39
C ARG A 52 0.68 -5.18 -14.15
N GLN A 53 -0.63 -5.27 -13.87
CA GLN A 53 -1.66 -4.46 -14.50
C GLN A 53 -1.50 -2.97 -14.16
N ILE A 54 -1.32 -2.64 -12.88
CA ILE A 54 -1.11 -1.27 -12.39
C ILE A 54 0.14 -0.64 -13.04
N MET A 55 1.21 -1.42 -13.15
CA MET A 55 2.50 -0.95 -13.66
C MET A 55 2.55 -0.89 -15.19
N GLY A 56 1.53 -1.39 -15.90
CA GLY A 56 1.50 -1.45 -17.37
C GLY A 56 2.64 -2.27 -17.97
N ARG A 57 3.11 -3.30 -17.26
CA ARG A 57 4.28 -4.12 -17.65
C ARG A 57 3.98 -5.60 -17.46
N ASP A 58 4.22 -6.41 -18.49
CA ASP A 58 3.98 -7.86 -18.47
C ASP A 58 4.83 -8.61 -17.44
N ARG A 59 6.00 -8.07 -17.11
CA ARG A 59 6.93 -8.66 -16.15
C ARG A 59 7.39 -7.62 -15.16
N VAL A 60 6.91 -7.77 -13.92
CA VAL A 60 7.29 -6.94 -12.79
C VAL A 60 7.56 -7.85 -11.60
N PRO A 61 8.74 -7.74 -10.94
CA PRO A 61 9.07 -8.53 -9.77
C PRO A 61 8.51 -7.91 -8.48
N LEU A 62 7.27 -7.39 -8.53
CA LEU A 62 6.60 -6.74 -7.41
C LEU A 62 5.33 -7.51 -7.06
N GLN A 63 5.10 -7.70 -5.76
CA GLN A 63 3.87 -8.27 -5.22
C GLN A 63 3.02 -7.23 -4.49
N ALA A 64 3.65 -6.22 -3.89
CA ALA A 64 2.98 -5.17 -3.14
C ALA A 64 3.18 -3.81 -3.80
N VAL A 65 2.08 -3.11 -4.07
CA VAL A 65 2.07 -1.80 -4.71
C VAL A 65 1.12 -0.87 -3.97
N VAL A 66 1.58 0.35 -3.69
CA VAL A 66 0.75 1.42 -3.19
C VAL A 66 -0.07 1.99 -4.35
N VAL A 67 -1.39 1.92 -4.23
CA VAL A 67 -2.33 2.32 -5.30
C VAL A 67 -3.08 3.61 -5.01
N GLY A 68 -2.98 4.14 -3.79
CA GLY A 68 -3.64 5.37 -3.40
C GLY A 68 -3.27 5.82 -2.00
N VAL A 69 -3.44 7.12 -1.75
CA VAL A 69 -3.39 7.74 -0.42
C VAL A 69 -4.81 7.82 0.14
N VAL A 70 -4.94 7.54 1.44
CA VAL A 70 -6.24 7.46 2.13
C VAL A 70 -6.44 8.71 2.97
N ASP A 71 -7.40 9.55 2.57
CA ASP A 71 -7.77 10.76 3.32
C ASP A 71 -8.59 10.44 4.57
N ARG A 72 -9.53 9.49 4.47
CA ARG A 72 -10.47 9.13 5.54
C ARG A 72 -10.91 7.67 5.44
N VAL A 73 -11.14 7.07 6.60
CA VAL A 73 -11.78 5.76 6.74
C VAL A 73 -13.03 5.96 7.58
N ASP A 74 -14.19 5.72 6.98
CA ASP A 74 -15.49 5.78 7.65
C ASP A 74 -15.99 4.35 7.90
N ARG A 75 -16.30 4.02 9.16
CA ARG A 75 -16.92 2.76 9.52
C ARG A 75 -18.43 2.94 9.59
N LEU A 76 -19.16 2.07 8.91
CA LEU A 76 -20.60 1.96 9.09
C LEU A 76 -20.85 1.00 10.26
N GLU A 77 -21.57 1.46 11.28
CA GLU A 77 -22.08 0.55 12.29
C GLU A 77 -23.19 -0.30 11.68
N ALA A 78 -23.14 -1.61 11.96
CA ALA A 78 -24.22 -2.51 11.55
C ALA A 78 -25.51 -2.01 12.18
N ARG A 79 -26.54 -1.79 11.36
CA ARG A 79 -27.87 -1.52 11.90
C ARG A 79 -28.37 -2.82 12.51
N ASP A 80 -28.55 -2.83 13.83
CA ASP A 80 -29.32 -3.85 14.51
C ASP A 80 -30.70 -3.94 13.82
N ALA A 81 -30.95 -5.08 13.18
CA ALA A 81 -32.19 -5.39 12.47
C ALA A 81 -33.25 -5.95 13.42
#